data_AF-U6N579-F1
#
_entry.id   AF-U6N579-F1
#
_cell.length_a   1.000
_cell.length_b   1.000
_cell.length_c   1.000
_cell.angle_alpha   90.00
_cell.angle_beta   90.00
_cell.angle_gamma   90.00
#
_symmetry.space_group_name_H-M   'P 1'
#
loop_
_entity.id
_entity.type
_entity.pdbx_description
1 polymer ?
#
loop_
_entity_poly.entity_id
_entity_poly.type
_entity_poly.pdbx_seq_one_letter_code
_entity_poly.pdbx_strand_id
1 'polypeptide(L)' 'MAEMTCEALSALLREKPKVYYRTAALNSVLYVHRRGFSSLGGLEGFSGLKALYADGNGLCCCSKP' A
#
# COMPACT_ATOMS: atom_id res chain seq x y z
N MET A 1 -5.52 10.77 10.36
CA MET A 1 -5.78 10.00 9.12
C MET A 1 -4.45 9.41 8.70
N ALA A 2 -4.35 8.10 8.45
CA ALA A 2 -3.07 7.50 8.06
C ALA A 2 -2.85 7.71 6.57
N GLU A 3 -1.64 8.14 6.18
CA GLU A 3 -1.27 8.30 4.78
C GLU A 3 -0.45 7.09 4.32
N MET A 4 -0.72 6.61 3.11
CA MET A 4 0.02 5.50 2.53
C MET A 4 1.33 6.05 1.95
N THR A 5 2.44 5.85 2.66
CA THR A 5 3.79 6.27 2.24
C THR A 5 4.66 5.05 1.91
N CYS A 6 5.80 5.27 1.23
CA CYS A 6 6.73 4.19 0.93
C CYS A 6 7.29 3.52 2.22
N GLU A 7 7.39 4.27 3.31
CA GLU A 7 7.82 3.77 4.62
C GLU A 7 6.75 2.89 5.25
N ALA A 8 5.47 3.31 5.20
CA ALA A 8 4.35 2.51 5.68
C ALA A 8 4.24 1.18 4.91
N LEU A 9 4.44 1.23 3.59
CA LEU A 9 4.49 0.06 2.73
C LEU A 9 5.68 -0.84 3.09
N SER A 10 6.87 -0.27 3.26
CA SER A 10 8.07 -1.03 3.64
C SER A 10 7.92 -1.71 5.00
N ALA A 11 7.26 -1.06 5.96
CA ALA A 11 6.91 -1.66 7.23
C ALA A 11 5.95 -2.84 7.06
N LEU A 12 4.94 -2.72 6.19
CA LEU A 12 3.99 -3.78 5.89
C LEU A 12 4.65 -5.00 5.24
N LEU A 13 5.60 -4.79 4.32
CA LEU A 13 6.40 -5.87 3.73
C LEU A 13 7.20 -6.63 4.79
N ARG A 14 7.73 -5.90 5.79
CA ARG A 14 8.49 -6.49 6.92
C ARG A 14 7.61 -7.21 7.92
N GLU A 15 6.38 -6.73 8.15
CA GLU A 15 5.41 -7.39 9.04
C GLU A 15 4.97 -8.76 8.50
N LYS A 16 4.88 -8.92 7.17
CA LYS A 16 4.41 -10.17 6.54
C LYS A 16 5.41 -10.74 5.52
N PRO A 17 6.57 -11.24 5.97
CA PRO A 17 7.60 -11.79 5.08
C PRO A 17 7.19 -13.10 4.38
N LYS A 18 6.12 -13.76 4.85
CA LYS A 18 5.55 -14.95 4.18
C LYS A 18 4.65 -14.61 2.99
N VAL A 19 4.12 -13.39 2.94
CA VAL A 19 3.16 -12.95 1.93
C VAL A 19 3.84 -12.02 0.92
N TYR A 20 4.78 -11.20 1.39
CA TYR A 20 5.44 -10.21 0.57
C TYR A 20 6.94 -10.45 0.48
N TYR A 21 7.47 -10.13 -0.70
CA TYR A 21 8.90 -9.98 -0.90
C TYR A 21 9.38 -8.68 -0.24
N ARG A 22 10.60 -8.70 0.30
CA ARG A 22 11.25 -7.48 0.81
C ARG A 22 11.42 -6.41 -0.28
N THR A 23 11.61 -6.85 -1.52
CA THR A 23 11.78 -5.97 -2.68
C THR A 23 10.41 -5.56 -3.22
N ALA A 24 10.08 -4.27 -3.15
CA ALA A 24 8.80 -3.73 -3.61
C ALA A 24 8.46 -4.11 -5.06
N ALA A 25 9.42 -4.01 -5.98
CA ALA A 25 9.24 -4.34 -7.40
C ALA A 25 8.88 -5.81 -7.69
N LEU A 26 9.19 -6.74 -6.79
CA LEU A 26 8.85 -8.16 -6.95
C LEU A 26 7.41 -8.49 -6.52
N ASN A 27 6.75 -7.58 -5.81
CA ASN A 27 5.39 -7.80 -5.34
C ASN A 27 4.39 -7.42 -6.43
N SER A 28 3.70 -8.42 -6.98
CA SER A 28 2.64 -8.18 -7.97
C SER A 28 1.26 -7.90 -7.35
N VAL A 29 1.05 -8.23 -6.08
CA VAL A 29 -0.22 -8.00 -5.39
C VAL A 29 0.05 -7.41 -4.01
N LEU A 30 -0.64 -6.34 -3.67
CA LEU A 30 -0.51 -5.68 -2.38
C LEU A 30 -1.88 -5.68 -1.66
N TYR A 31 -1.89 -6.16 -0.43
CA TYR A 31 -3.10 -6.19 0.41
C TYR A 31 -2.96 -5.19 1.54
N VAL A 32 -3.78 -4.16 1.49
CA VAL A 32 -3.72 -2.98 2.33
C VAL A 32 -5.09 -2.81 3.00
N HIS A 33 -5.56 -3.87 3.65
CA HIS A 33 -6.89 -3.89 4.24
C HIS A 33 -6.93 -3.30 5.65
N ARG A 34 -8.01 -2.59 5.97
CA ARG A 34 -8.31 -2.09 7.32
C ARG A 34 -7.14 -1.34 8.00
N ARG A 35 -6.36 -0.59 7.22
CA ARG A 35 -5.26 0.23 7.75
C ARG A 35 -5.69 1.66 8.04
N GLY A 36 -6.88 2.07 7.60
CA GLY A 36 -7.40 3.42 7.81
C GLY A 36 -6.69 4.45 6.93
N PHE A 37 -6.18 4.03 5.76
CA PHE A 37 -5.54 4.95 4.84
C PHE A 37 -6.56 5.94 4.25
N SER A 38 -6.22 7.22 4.25
CA SER A 38 -7.04 8.27 3.63
C SER A 38 -6.64 8.57 2.19
N SER A 39 -5.38 8.27 1.84
CA SER A 39 -4.78 8.54 0.53
C SER A 39 -3.89 7.36 0.11
N LEU A 40 -3.79 7.09 -1.18
CA LEU A 40 -2.90 6.08 -1.77
C LEU A 40 -1.66 6.77 -2.33
N GLY A 41 -0.48 6.41 -1.83
CA GLY A 41 0.81 7.00 -2.22
C GLY A 41 1.97 6.01 -2.03
N GLY A 42 3.19 6.41 -2.44
CA GLY A 42 4.39 5.60 -2.26
C GLY A 42 4.47 4.33 -3.12
N LEU A 43 3.63 4.23 -4.16
CA LEU A 43 3.56 3.08 -5.08
C LEU A 43 4.62 3.12 -6.20
N GLU A 44 5.42 4.19 -6.30
CA GLU A 44 6.46 4.34 -7.34
C GLU A 44 7.48 3.19 -7.36
N GLY A 45 7.83 2.65 -6.18
CA GLY A 45 8.74 1.51 -6.06
C GLY A 45 8.12 0.15 -6.42
N PHE A 46 6.81 0.09 -6.59
CA PHE A 46 6.05 -1.13 -6.88
C PHE A 46 5.79 -1.26 -8.39
N SER A 47 6.86 -1.25 -9.19
CA SER A 47 6.79 -1.31 -10.65
C SER A 47 6.15 -2.60 -11.20
N GLY A 48 6.19 -3.69 -10.43
CA GLY A 48 5.59 -4.97 -10.79
C GLY A 48 4.14 -5.17 -10.32
N LEU A 49 3.52 -4.14 -9.71
CA LEU A 49 2.21 -4.26 -9.08
C LEU A 49 1.09 -4.38 -10.11
N LYS A 50 0.36 -5.50 -10.05
CA LYS A 50 -0.81 -5.79 -10.90
C LYS A 50 -2.13 -5.52 -10.18
N ALA A 51 -2.17 -5.73 -8.86
CA ALA A 51 -3.38 -5.55 -8.08
C ALA A 51 -3.10 -4.90 -6.72
N LEU A 52 -3.90 -3.90 -6.39
CA LEU A 52 -3.91 -3.22 -5.09
C LEU A 52 -5.26 -3.43 -4.43
N TYR A 53 -5.27 -4.13 -3.30
CA TYR A 53 -6.47 -4.37 -2.51
C TYR A 53 -6.49 -3.44 -1.31
N ALA A 54 -7.28 -2.38 -1.37
CA ALA A 54 -7.36 -1.34 -0.35
C ALA A 54 -8.72 -1.32 0.38
N ASP A 55 -9.36 -2.48 0.56
CA ASP A 55 -10.68 -2.59 1.19
C ASP A 55 -10.65 -2.24 2.70
N GLY A 56 -11.70 -1.58 3.19
CA GLY A 56 -11.80 -1.13 4.58
C GLY A 56 -10.91 0.05 4.95
N ASN A 57 -10.40 0.79 3.96
CA ASN A 57 -9.74 2.08 4.17
C ASN A 57 -10.72 3.24 4.01
N GLY A 58 -10.51 4.31 4.77
CA GLY A 58 -11.27 5.55 4.67
C GLY A 58 -10.75 6.43 3.54
N LEU A 59 -10.61 5.86 2.33
CA LEU A 59 -10.12 6.58 1.16
C LEU A 59 -11.09 7.72 0.86
N CYS A 60 -10.71 8.93 1.24
CA CYS A 60 -11.54 10.09 1.04
C CYS A 60 -11.20 10.63 -0.34
N CYS A 61 -12.07 10.39 -1.30
CA CYS A 61 -11.96 10.83 -2.70
C CYS A 61 -12.02 12.35 -2.89
N CYS A 62 -11.81 13.15 -1.85
CA CYS A 62 -11.66 14.59 -1.94
C CYS A 62 -10.28 14.94 -2.51
N SER A 63 -10.06 14.64 -3.80
CA SER A 63 -9.16 15.41 -4.64
C SER A 63 -9.70 16.84 -4.65
N LYS A 64 -9.19 17.69 -3.77
CA LYS A 64 -9.49 19.13 -3.81
C LYS A 64 -8.80 19.67 -5.08
N PRO A 65 -9.52 20.43 -5.94
CA PRO A 65 -8.95 21.04 -7.12
C PRO A 65 -7.86 22.07 -6.78
#